data_AF-A0AA38YWL4-F1
#
_entry.id   AF-A0AA38YWL4-F1
#
_cell.length_a   1.000
_cell.length_b   1.000
_cell.length_c   1.000
_cell.angle_alpha   90.00
_cell.angle_beta   90.00
_cell.angle_gamma   90.00
#
_symmetry.space_group_name_H-M   'P 1'
#
loop_
_entity.id
_entity.type
_entity.pdbx_description
1 polymer ?
#
loop_
_entity_poly.entity_id
_entity_poly.type
_entity_poly.pdbx_seq_one_letter_code
_entity_poly.pdbx_strand_id
1 'polypeptide(L)'
;MLDVTKIIIEFKELPSLFISPDMPPMSSAMALIPTAAYWTIRGIVACASQIISLIGTSHEYISWTTESWELSTLAHKVSSIHEHLMQQLILCHQHIEEKKQFEAYNHLVRILEMSHLDNQKVLKTLIYVKEDIQPLLQGNTKVNIEILRRKTVLLLISDLDLLHEEIVILHKFYKEQIKSGVEYEVVWLPVVDRSKPLNEENQNKFHELQKEMPWYTLLHPSLLEPAVVRYIKEVWHFTKKAILVVLDLQGKVVCRNALHMMWIWGNTAYPFTNSKEESLWKVETWSLKLLVDDIDATIFDWVNQGKYICMYGGVNSDWILNFNTAARDVAKAAGIQLEMVYVGKSNAKEQVRKTIAFITSRSLGYYWADPTNIWFFWTRMESMLYSKTQHRKTIENDSIFSGVLTMLSFDGSDQGWAVICQGPTEMAQAKGDMILKSITQYSDWSDDVQQIGFVPALNKHLRTLHTPEHCNRLILPGINGDIPEKVVCAECGRPMEKYFMYRCCTD
;
A
#
# COMPACT_ATOMS: atom_id res chain seq x y z
N MET A 1 32.18 -1.43 -42.10
CA MET A 1 32.81 -2.76 -42.22
C MET A 1 33.18 -3.33 -40.85
N LEU A 2 34.03 -2.63 -40.07
CA LEU A 2 34.34 -3.04 -38.70
C LEU A 2 33.09 -3.23 -37.82
N ASP A 3 32.13 -2.32 -37.91
CA ASP A 3 30.90 -2.40 -37.09
C ASP A 3 30.02 -3.60 -37.46
N VAL A 4 29.94 -3.94 -38.76
CA VAL A 4 29.26 -5.17 -39.22
C VAL A 4 29.95 -6.41 -38.64
N THR A 5 31.29 -6.46 -38.68
CA THR A 5 32.03 -7.58 -38.09
C THR A 5 31.80 -7.70 -36.58
N LYS A 6 31.78 -6.59 -35.85
CA LYS A 6 31.49 -6.58 -34.40
C LYS A 6 30.12 -7.16 -34.09
N ILE A 7 29.08 -6.72 -34.80
CA ILE A 7 27.72 -7.25 -34.60
C ILE A 7 27.64 -8.74 -34.89
N ILE A 8 28.32 -9.22 -35.95
CA ILE A 8 28.36 -10.66 -36.27
C ILE A 8 28.99 -11.46 -35.11
N ILE A 9 30.00 -10.90 -34.43
CA ILE A 9 30.61 -11.52 -33.24
C ILE A 9 29.61 -11.51 -32.08
N GLU A 10 28.95 -10.38 -31.81
CA GLU A 10 27.95 -10.26 -30.74
C GLU A 10 26.81 -11.28 -30.90
N PHE A 11 26.32 -11.53 -32.12
CA PHE A 11 25.33 -12.60 -32.38
C PHE A 11 25.82 -13.99 -31.99
N LYS A 12 27.12 -14.29 -32.14
CA LYS A 12 27.70 -15.58 -31.73
C LYS A 12 27.86 -15.70 -30.22
N GLU A 13 27.97 -14.58 -29.51
CA GLU A 13 28.09 -14.54 -28.06
C GLU A 13 26.73 -14.59 -27.34
N LEU A 14 25.62 -14.56 -28.08
CA LEU A 14 24.28 -14.69 -27.50
C LEU A 14 24.07 -16.07 -26.84
N PRO A 15 23.45 -16.12 -25.66
CA PRO A 15 23.25 -17.37 -24.92
C PRO A 15 22.21 -18.27 -25.60
N SER A 16 22.68 -19.42 -26.12
CA SER A 16 21.88 -20.41 -26.87
C SER A 16 20.76 -21.07 -26.06
N LEU A 17 20.81 -21.03 -24.74
CA LEU A 17 19.73 -21.51 -23.85
C LEU A 17 18.44 -20.69 -24.04
N PHE A 18 18.56 -19.40 -24.33
CA PHE A 18 17.42 -18.49 -24.37
C PHE A 18 16.90 -18.23 -25.79
N ILE A 19 17.74 -18.37 -26.82
CA ILE A 19 17.34 -18.12 -28.21
C ILE A 19 17.88 -19.23 -29.14
N SER A 20 16.98 -19.84 -29.92
CA SER A 20 17.33 -20.87 -30.89
C SER A 20 17.74 -20.23 -32.24
N PRO A 21 18.75 -20.78 -32.96
CA PRO A 21 19.12 -20.32 -34.30
C PRO A 21 17.96 -20.33 -35.31
N ASP A 22 16.98 -21.22 -35.11
CA ASP A 22 15.89 -21.44 -36.06
C ASP A 22 14.67 -20.53 -35.82
N MET A 23 14.66 -19.78 -34.71
CA MET A 23 13.53 -18.92 -34.34
C MET A 23 13.81 -17.45 -34.65
N PRO A 24 12.88 -16.70 -35.27
CA PRO A 24 13.00 -15.24 -35.35
C PRO A 24 13.03 -14.64 -33.94
N PRO A 25 13.84 -13.60 -33.67
CA PRO A 25 14.63 -12.79 -34.62
C PRO A 25 16.01 -13.38 -35.02
N MET A 26 16.48 -14.45 -34.37
CA MET A 26 17.80 -15.03 -34.63
C MET A 26 17.94 -15.63 -36.02
N SER A 27 16.93 -16.35 -36.51
CA SER A 27 16.97 -16.95 -37.87
C SER A 27 17.06 -15.90 -38.98
N SER A 28 16.40 -14.76 -38.81
CA SER A 28 16.49 -13.60 -39.72
C SER A 28 17.91 -13.02 -39.77
N ALA A 29 18.58 -12.92 -38.61
CA ALA A 29 19.97 -12.51 -38.55
C ALA A 29 20.90 -13.54 -39.20
N MET A 30 20.73 -14.83 -38.90
CA MET A 30 21.54 -15.92 -39.47
C MET A 30 21.47 -15.96 -41.00
N ALA A 31 20.30 -15.67 -41.60
CA ALA A 31 20.16 -15.57 -43.04
C ALA A 31 20.93 -14.38 -43.65
N LEU A 32 21.07 -13.28 -42.91
CA LEU A 32 21.73 -12.05 -43.36
C LEU A 32 23.26 -12.08 -43.20
N ILE A 33 23.78 -12.84 -42.22
CA ILE A 33 25.22 -12.90 -41.92
C ILE A 33 26.10 -13.31 -43.12
N PRO A 34 25.78 -14.34 -43.92
CA PRO A 34 26.59 -14.68 -45.10
C PRO A 34 26.67 -13.54 -46.11
N THR A 35 25.56 -12.83 -46.29
CA THR A 35 25.48 -11.66 -47.17
C THR A 35 26.30 -10.51 -46.60
N ALA A 36 26.22 -10.28 -45.29
CA ALA A 36 27.02 -9.27 -44.59
C ALA A 36 28.53 -9.55 -44.69
N ALA A 37 28.95 -10.81 -44.54
CA ALA A 37 30.33 -11.24 -44.71
C ALA A 37 30.82 -11.00 -46.14
N TYR A 38 30.02 -11.38 -47.14
CA TYR A 38 30.35 -11.14 -48.56
C TYR A 38 30.56 -9.66 -48.85
N TRP A 39 29.61 -8.79 -48.48
CA TRP A 39 29.71 -7.35 -48.75
C TRP A 39 30.84 -6.68 -47.97
N THR A 40 31.16 -7.18 -46.77
CA THR A 40 32.31 -6.70 -45.99
C THR A 40 33.63 -7.08 -46.65
N ILE A 41 33.81 -8.34 -47.07
CA ILE A 41 35.03 -8.78 -47.79
C ILE A 41 35.17 -8.04 -49.11
N ARG A 42 34.09 -7.92 -49.89
CA ARG A 42 34.09 -7.17 -51.15
C ARG A 42 34.50 -5.72 -50.93
N GLY A 43 34.02 -5.09 -49.85
CA GLY A 43 34.41 -3.74 -49.47
C GLY A 43 35.89 -3.61 -49.15
N ILE A 44 36.42 -4.54 -48.35
CA ILE A 44 37.85 -4.58 -48.00
C ILE A 44 38.70 -4.70 -49.28
N VAL A 45 38.34 -5.62 -50.18
CA VAL A 45 39.05 -5.84 -51.45
C VAL A 45 38.96 -4.61 -52.36
N ALA A 46 37.79 -3.98 -52.47
CA ALA A 46 37.61 -2.76 -53.27
C ALA A 46 38.46 -1.60 -52.72
N CYS A 47 38.44 -1.37 -51.41
CA CYS A 47 39.27 -0.35 -50.78
C CYS A 47 40.77 -0.65 -50.95
N ALA A 48 41.19 -1.91 -50.78
CA ALA A 48 42.59 -2.31 -50.97
C ALA A 48 43.06 -2.08 -52.42
N SER A 49 42.23 -2.44 -53.40
CA SER A 49 42.51 -2.20 -54.82
C SER A 49 42.70 -0.72 -55.13
N GLN A 50 41.86 0.14 -54.57
CA GLN A 50 42.00 1.59 -54.75
C GLN A 50 43.23 2.16 -54.05
N ILE A 51 43.54 1.72 -52.82
CA ILE A 51 44.75 2.14 -52.12
C ILE A 51 46.01 1.74 -52.91
N ILE A 52 46.04 0.52 -53.47
CA ILE A 52 47.15 0.05 -54.32
C ILE A 52 47.26 0.91 -55.59
N SER A 53 46.13 1.20 -56.24
CA SER A 53 46.06 2.10 -57.41
C SER A 53 46.57 3.52 -57.09
N LEU A 54 46.23 4.06 -55.92
CA LEU A 54 46.69 5.36 -55.45
C LEU A 54 48.20 5.40 -55.15
N ILE A 55 48.77 4.30 -54.68
CA ILE A 55 50.21 4.19 -54.34
C ILE A 55 51.06 3.93 -55.60
N GLY A 56 50.54 3.21 -56.60
CA GLY A 56 51.20 2.94 -57.88
C GLY A 56 50.86 3.99 -58.95
N THR A 57 51.47 5.16 -58.95
CA THR A 57 51.11 6.25 -59.86
C THR A 57 51.47 6.00 -61.34
N SER A 58 50.48 5.97 -62.25
CA SER A 58 50.50 6.70 -63.55
C SER A 58 49.18 6.59 -64.32
N HIS A 59 48.64 7.76 -64.70
CA HIS A 59 47.60 8.05 -65.70
C HIS A 59 46.34 7.18 -65.79
N GLU A 60 45.27 7.62 -65.10
CA GLU A 60 43.90 7.62 -65.67
C GLU A 60 42.98 8.52 -64.83
N TYR A 61 42.98 9.83 -65.12
CA TYR A 61 42.11 10.83 -64.46
C TYR A 61 40.61 10.60 -64.76
N ILE A 62 40.26 9.58 -65.56
CA ILE A 62 38.91 9.24 -66.03
C ILE A 62 38.27 8.11 -65.18
N SER A 63 39.04 7.33 -64.39
CA SER A 63 38.51 6.21 -63.58
C SER A 63 37.99 6.63 -62.19
N TRP A 64 38.30 7.84 -61.73
CA TRP A 64 38.03 8.29 -60.35
C TRP A 64 36.54 8.44 -60.02
N THR A 65 35.70 8.84 -60.98
CA THR A 65 34.27 9.00 -60.73
C THR A 65 33.60 7.64 -60.59
N THR A 66 33.81 6.70 -61.52
CA THR A 66 33.22 5.35 -61.46
C THR A 66 33.65 4.59 -60.20
N GLU A 67 34.94 4.64 -59.85
CA GLU A 67 35.48 3.99 -58.65
C GLU A 67 34.99 4.61 -57.33
N SER A 68 34.75 5.94 -57.30
CA SER A 68 34.18 6.63 -56.13
C SER A 68 32.69 6.32 -55.94
N TRP A 69 31.92 6.21 -57.03
CA TRP A 69 30.52 5.81 -57.00
C TRP A 69 30.34 4.35 -56.54
N GLU A 70 31.23 3.45 -56.94
CA GLU A 70 31.24 2.06 -56.47
C GLU A 70 31.53 1.94 -54.97
N LEU A 71 32.46 2.72 -54.42
CA LEU A 71 32.67 2.75 -52.97
C LEU A 71 31.49 3.36 -52.22
N SER A 72 30.88 4.42 -52.74
CA SER A 72 29.72 5.04 -52.11
C SER A 72 28.53 4.07 -52.05
N THR A 73 28.24 3.38 -53.16
CA THR A 73 27.19 2.35 -53.20
C THR A 73 27.48 1.18 -52.28
N LEU A 74 28.75 0.74 -52.19
CA LEU A 74 29.17 -0.29 -51.26
C LEU A 74 29.05 0.17 -49.80
N ALA A 75 29.44 1.41 -49.49
CA ALA A 75 29.29 2.00 -48.16
C ALA A 75 27.83 2.05 -47.74
N HIS A 76 26.93 2.51 -48.63
CA HIS A 76 25.49 2.48 -48.38
C HIS A 76 24.96 1.07 -48.17
N LYS A 77 25.42 0.08 -48.97
CA LYS A 77 24.98 -1.31 -48.82
C LYS A 77 25.43 -1.91 -47.49
N VAL A 78 26.68 -1.67 -47.09
CA VAL A 78 27.23 -2.12 -45.80
C VAL A 78 26.54 -1.43 -44.63
N SER A 79 26.22 -0.13 -44.75
CA SER A 79 25.45 0.61 -43.73
C SER A 79 24.04 0.05 -43.56
N SER A 80 23.34 -0.20 -44.67
CA SER A 80 21.99 -0.78 -44.62
C SER A 80 22.01 -2.17 -43.98
N ILE A 81 22.99 -3.01 -44.31
CA ILE A 81 23.15 -4.34 -43.68
C ILE A 81 23.44 -4.20 -42.18
N HIS A 82 24.32 -3.27 -41.79
CA HIS A 82 24.62 -2.97 -40.40
C HIS A 82 23.35 -2.58 -39.62
N GLU A 83 22.54 -1.66 -40.15
CA GLU A 83 21.29 -1.22 -39.52
C GLU A 83 20.31 -2.38 -39.33
N HIS A 84 20.15 -3.26 -40.33
CA HIS A 84 19.28 -4.42 -40.21
C HIS A 84 19.80 -5.42 -39.17
N LEU A 85 21.11 -5.71 -39.16
CA LEU A 85 21.71 -6.59 -38.17
C LEU A 85 21.60 -6.00 -36.75
N MET A 86 21.81 -4.70 -36.58
CA MET A 86 21.58 -4.00 -35.30
C MET A 86 20.15 -4.15 -34.82
N GLN A 87 19.16 -3.94 -35.70
CA GLN A 87 17.75 -4.11 -35.34
C GLN A 87 17.45 -5.55 -34.91
N GLN A 88 17.96 -6.55 -35.63
CA GLN A 88 17.77 -7.95 -35.24
C GLN A 88 18.46 -8.27 -33.91
N LEU A 89 19.62 -7.67 -33.63
CA LEU A 89 20.34 -7.88 -32.37
C LEU A 89 19.57 -7.31 -31.18
N ILE A 90 19.01 -6.10 -31.34
CA ILE A 90 18.13 -5.48 -30.35
C ILE A 90 16.92 -6.39 -30.07
N LEU A 91 16.26 -6.89 -31.12
CA LEU A 91 15.14 -7.82 -30.97
C LEU A 91 15.55 -9.13 -30.29
N CYS A 92 16.74 -9.67 -30.58
CA CYS A 92 17.27 -10.86 -29.91
C CYS A 92 17.46 -10.62 -28.42
N HIS A 93 18.07 -9.49 -28.03
CA HIS A 93 18.25 -9.14 -26.62
C HIS A 93 16.91 -8.96 -25.90
N GLN A 94 15.93 -8.31 -26.54
CA GLN A 94 14.57 -8.19 -26.00
C GLN A 94 13.94 -9.56 -25.77
N HIS A 95 13.99 -10.45 -26.76
CA HIS A 95 13.44 -11.80 -26.63
C HIS A 95 14.11 -12.62 -25.52
N ILE A 96 15.45 -12.55 -25.42
CA ILE A 96 16.21 -13.23 -24.36
C ILE A 96 15.79 -12.71 -22.98
N GLU A 97 15.67 -11.39 -22.83
CA GLU A 97 15.29 -10.77 -21.56
C GLU A 97 13.86 -11.15 -21.16
N GLU A 98 12.90 -11.09 -22.10
CA GLU A 98 11.52 -11.54 -21.88
C GLU A 98 11.44 -13.00 -21.43
N LYS A 99 12.20 -13.88 -22.09
CA LYS A 99 12.23 -15.31 -21.74
C LYS A 99 12.84 -15.55 -20.36
N LYS A 100 13.94 -14.85 -20.03
CA LYS A 100 14.55 -14.90 -18.69
C LYS A 100 13.56 -14.45 -17.61
N GLN A 101 12.87 -13.34 -17.83
CA GLN A 101 11.88 -12.83 -16.89
C GLN A 101 10.70 -13.79 -16.72
N PHE A 102 10.24 -14.42 -17.82
CA PHE A 102 9.18 -15.43 -17.77
C PHE A 102 9.61 -16.67 -16.98
N GLU A 103 10.81 -17.18 -17.22
CA GLU A 103 11.35 -18.33 -16.48
C GLU A 103 11.54 -18.01 -14.99
N ALA A 104 12.09 -16.84 -14.66
CA ALA A 104 12.24 -16.37 -13.28
C ALA A 104 10.89 -16.22 -12.56
N TYR A 105 9.88 -15.67 -13.23
CA TYR A 105 8.52 -15.55 -12.70
C TYR A 105 7.90 -16.92 -12.44
N ASN A 106 7.95 -17.84 -13.41
CA ASN A 106 7.42 -19.19 -13.23
C ASN A 106 8.15 -19.98 -12.16
N HIS A 107 9.46 -19.77 -12.03
CA HIS A 107 10.24 -20.35 -10.93
C HIS A 107 9.73 -19.81 -9.59
N LEU A 108 9.56 -18.49 -9.45
CA LEU A 108 9.02 -17.85 -8.25
C LEU A 108 7.64 -18.39 -7.86
N VAL A 109 6.71 -18.50 -8.82
CA VAL A 109 5.36 -19.06 -8.60
C VAL A 109 5.46 -20.48 -8.03
N ARG A 110 6.24 -21.36 -8.67
CA ARG A 110 6.44 -22.74 -8.21
C ARG A 110 7.03 -22.79 -6.81
N ILE A 111 8.03 -21.96 -6.51
CA ILE A 111 8.64 -21.91 -5.18
C ILE A 111 7.61 -21.48 -4.14
N LEU A 112 6.77 -20.49 -4.40
CA LEU A 112 5.78 -20.03 -3.42
C LEU A 112 4.62 -21.01 -3.19
N GLU A 113 4.31 -21.88 -4.16
CA GLU A 113 3.27 -22.90 -4.06
C GLU A 113 3.75 -24.19 -3.39
N MET A 114 5.05 -24.50 -3.48
CA MET A 114 5.64 -25.70 -2.89
C MET A 114 5.73 -25.62 -1.37
N SER A 115 5.66 -26.77 -0.70
CA SER A 115 6.01 -26.89 0.72
C SER A 115 7.52 -27.01 0.89
N HIS A 116 8.08 -26.28 1.87
CA HIS A 116 9.51 -26.29 2.18
C HIS A 116 9.77 -26.71 3.62
N LEU A 117 10.99 -27.16 3.89
CA LEU A 117 11.43 -27.51 5.25
C LEU A 117 11.61 -26.26 6.14
N ASP A 118 12.00 -25.15 5.53
CA ASP A 118 12.09 -23.83 6.15
C ASP A 118 11.84 -22.74 5.08
N ASN A 119 11.72 -21.50 5.55
CA ASN A 119 11.44 -20.32 4.74
C ASN A 119 12.63 -19.83 3.87
N GLN A 120 13.81 -20.44 3.93
CA GLN A 120 15.02 -19.87 3.30
C GLN A 120 14.95 -19.84 1.79
N LYS A 121 14.45 -20.92 1.17
CA LYS A 121 14.33 -21.00 -0.29
C LYS A 121 13.43 -19.88 -0.81
N VAL A 122 12.28 -19.70 -0.17
CA VAL A 122 11.31 -18.64 -0.51
C VAL A 122 11.91 -17.25 -0.31
N LEU A 123 12.53 -16.99 0.84
CA LEU A 123 13.11 -15.68 1.15
C LEU A 123 14.25 -15.31 0.20
N LYS A 124 15.15 -16.26 -0.14
CA LYS A 124 16.20 -16.04 -1.14
C LYS A 124 15.62 -15.74 -2.52
N THR A 125 14.60 -16.48 -2.97
CA THR A 125 13.94 -16.22 -4.25
C THR A 125 13.23 -14.86 -4.30
N LEU A 126 12.66 -14.39 -3.19
CA LEU A 126 11.97 -13.10 -3.12
C LEU A 126 12.92 -11.91 -2.98
N ILE A 127 13.96 -12.04 -2.15
CA ILE A 127 14.83 -10.92 -1.76
C ILE A 127 16.05 -10.86 -2.67
N TYR A 128 16.83 -11.93 -2.69
CA TYR A 128 18.09 -11.99 -3.42
C TYR A 128 18.64 -13.41 -3.50
N VAL A 129 18.71 -13.97 -4.70
CA VAL A 129 19.13 -15.36 -4.93
C VAL A 129 20.65 -15.50 -4.94
N LYS A 130 21.37 -14.47 -5.36
CA LYS A 130 22.83 -14.52 -5.47
C LYS A 130 23.44 -14.42 -4.06
N GLU A 131 24.45 -15.24 -3.78
CA GLU A 131 25.08 -15.29 -2.44
C GLU A 131 26.37 -14.43 -2.36
N ASP A 132 26.52 -13.49 -3.28
CA ASP A 132 27.69 -12.62 -3.42
C ASP A 132 27.67 -11.40 -2.48
N ILE A 133 26.49 -11.00 -1.98
CA ILE A 133 26.35 -9.88 -1.04
C ILE A 133 25.40 -10.20 0.12
N GLN A 134 25.47 -9.39 1.18
CA GLN A 134 24.47 -9.36 2.25
C GLN A 134 23.37 -8.35 1.86
N PRO A 135 22.14 -8.82 1.51
CA PRO A 135 21.15 -7.98 0.87
C PRO A 135 20.30 -7.17 1.85
N LEU A 136 20.33 -7.50 3.14
CA LEU A 136 19.54 -6.85 4.19
C LEU A 136 20.38 -5.88 5.02
N LEU A 137 19.73 -4.87 5.56
CA LEU A 137 20.28 -3.90 6.50
C LEU A 137 19.40 -3.85 7.76
N GLN A 138 20.03 -3.88 8.94
CA GLN A 138 19.38 -3.61 10.22
C GLN A 138 20.14 -2.46 10.90
N GLY A 139 19.52 -1.28 11.00
CA GLY A 139 20.24 -0.06 11.35
C GLY A 139 21.36 0.22 10.35
N ASN A 140 22.61 0.17 10.79
CA ASN A 140 23.79 0.35 9.92
C ASN A 140 24.53 -0.96 9.60
N THR A 141 24.02 -2.10 10.06
CA THR A 141 24.68 -3.40 9.93
C THR A 141 24.08 -4.18 8.76
N LYS A 142 24.93 -4.65 7.85
CA LYS A 142 24.54 -5.55 6.77
C LYS A 142 24.34 -6.96 7.30
N VAL A 143 23.28 -7.62 6.87
CA VAL A 143 22.88 -8.94 7.40
C VAL A 143 22.47 -9.88 6.27
N ASN A 144 22.71 -11.17 6.47
CA ASN A 144 22.29 -12.23 5.55
C ASN A 144 20.84 -12.66 5.85
N ILE A 145 20.13 -13.13 4.83
CA ILE A 145 18.77 -13.71 4.91
C ILE A 145 18.69 -14.91 5.89
N GLU A 146 19.81 -15.59 6.15
CA GLU A 146 19.84 -16.75 7.05
C GLU A 146 19.36 -16.47 8.48
N ILE A 147 19.45 -15.23 8.96
CA ILE A 147 18.94 -14.82 10.29
C ILE A 147 17.41 -15.00 10.43
N LEU A 148 16.69 -15.03 9.31
CA LEU A 148 15.25 -15.16 9.24
C LEU A 148 14.80 -16.63 9.21
N ARG A 149 15.74 -17.59 9.23
CA ARG A 149 15.46 -19.03 9.11
C ARG A 149 14.49 -19.48 10.22
N ARG A 150 13.40 -20.12 9.81
CA ARG A 150 12.35 -20.63 10.71
C ARG A 150 11.78 -19.56 11.65
N LYS A 151 11.59 -18.34 11.11
CA LYS A 151 10.84 -17.27 11.77
C LYS A 151 9.61 -16.92 10.93
N THR A 152 8.56 -16.42 11.58
CA THR A 152 7.44 -15.78 10.88
C THR A 152 7.96 -14.45 10.32
N VAL A 153 7.86 -14.25 9.01
CA VAL A 153 8.40 -13.06 8.33
C VAL A 153 7.25 -12.25 7.73
N LEU A 154 7.17 -10.97 8.11
CA LEU A 154 6.22 -10.01 7.60
C LEU A 154 6.93 -9.14 6.56
N LEU A 155 6.58 -9.30 5.30
CA LEU A 155 7.12 -8.50 4.20
C LEU A 155 6.30 -7.22 4.09
N LEU A 156 6.87 -6.10 4.55
CA LEU A 156 6.29 -4.77 4.36
C LEU A 156 6.62 -4.31 2.94
N ILE A 157 5.61 -4.27 2.07
CA ILE A 157 5.76 -3.90 0.67
C ILE A 157 5.11 -2.55 0.47
N SER A 158 5.87 -1.56 -0.01
CA SER A 158 5.37 -0.21 -0.27
C SER A 158 6.09 0.43 -1.44
N ASP A 159 5.56 1.54 -1.94
CA ASP A 159 6.36 2.51 -2.67
C ASP A 159 7.21 3.37 -1.68
N LEU A 160 7.75 4.49 -2.16
CA LEU A 160 8.54 5.42 -1.34
C LEU A 160 7.69 6.50 -0.66
N ASP A 161 6.37 6.46 -0.80
CA ASP A 161 5.44 7.44 -0.24
C ASP A 161 4.69 6.85 0.98
N LEU A 162 5.40 6.09 1.81
CA LEU A 162 4.89 5.50 3.06
C LEU A 162 4.64 6.60 4.09
N LEU A 163 3.48 6.58 4.77
CA LEU A 163 3.17 7.60 5.76
C LEU A 163 4.01 7.40 7.03
N HIS A 164 4.49 8.51 7.61
CA HIS A 164 5.24 8.45 8.87
C HIS A 164 4.38 7.86 10.00
N GLU A 165 3.09 8.18 10.05
CA GLU A 165 2.15 7.62 11.02
C GLU A 165 2.06 6.07 10.92
N GLU A 166 2.16 5.49 9.71
CA GLU A 166 2.19 4.03 9.52
C GLU A 166 3.45 3.41 10.14
N ILE A 167 4.63 4.02 9.91
CA ILE A 167 5.90 3.54 10.46
C ILE A 167 5.87 3.60 11.98
N VAL A 168 5.38 4.70 12.56
CA VAL A 168 5.32 4.90 14.02
C VAL A 168 4.46 3.82 14.69
N ILE A 169 3.27 3.54 14.17
CA ILE A 169 2.39 2.52 14.75
C ILE A 169 2.94 1.10 14.51
N LEU A 170 3.46 0.78 13.32
CA LEU A 170 4.09 -0.52 13.09
C LEU A 170 5.30 -0.73 14.03
N HIS A 171 6.10 0.30 14.26
CA HIS A 171 7.21 0.27 15.20
C HIS A 171 6.72 0.02 16.63
N LYS A 172 5.63 0.65 17.06
CA LYS A 172 4.99 0.38 18.36
C LYS A 172 4.70 -1.13 18.51
N PHE A 173 3.98 -1.73 17.54
CA PHE A 173 3.66 -3.16 17.58
C PHE A 173 4.91 -4.05 17.55
N TYR A 174 5.87 -3.72 16.69
CA TYR A 174 7.13 -4.47 16.59
C TYR A 174 7.93 -4.45 17.90
N LYS A 175 7.91 -3.35 18.67
CA LYS A 175 8.52 -3.29 20.01
C LYS A 175 7.75 -4.08 21.05
N GLU A 176 6.42 -4.06 20.98
CA GLU A 176 5.54 -4.74 21.93
C GLU A 176 5.48 -6.25 21.74
N GLN A 177 6.01 -6.78 20.63
CA GLN A 177 6.01 -8.22 20.36
C GLN A 177 6.69 -9.02 21.48
N ILE A 178 7.81 -8.49 22.02
CA ILE A 178 8.58 -9.13 23.09
C ILE A 178 7.74 -9.24 24.36
N LYS A 179 7.01 -8.17 24.71
CA LYS A 179 6.10 -8.16 25.86
C LYS A 179 4.93 -9.12 25.65
N SER A 180 4.50 -9.28 24.41
CA SER A 180 3.38 -10.15 24.02
C SER A 180 3.78 -11.62 23.89
N GLY A 181 5.08 -11.94 24.00
CA GLY A 181 5.60 -13.31 23.83
C GLY A 181 5.44 -13.84 22.40
N VAL A 182 5.30 -12.95 21.40
CA VAL A 182 5.22 -13.31 19.98
C VAL A 182 6.54 -12.97 19.29
N GLU A 183 6.96 -13.81 18.36
CA GLU A 183 8.23 -13.66 17.65
C GLU A 183 7.98 -13.63 16.14
N TYR A 184 8.22 -12.47 15.54
CA TYR A 184 8.21 -12.28 14.10
C TYR A 184 9.23 -11.22 13.68
N GLU A 185 9.64 -11.27 12.42
CA GLU A 185 10.56 -10.28 11.84
C GLU A 185 9.86 -9.54 10.72
N VAL A 186 10.15 -8.25 10.58
CA VAL A 186 9.64 -7.42 9.48
C VAL A 186 10.77 -7.18 8.47
N VAL A 187 10.48 -7.31 7.18
CA VAL A 187 11.41 -7.00 6.09
C VAL A 187 10.74 -6.03 5.13
N TRP A 188 11.32 -4.85 4.96
CA TRP A 188 10.82 -3.85 4.01
C TRP A 188 11.32 -4.10 2.59
N LEU A 189 10.38 -4.20 1.65
CA LEU A 189 10.57 -4.43 0.22
C LEU A 189 10.03 -3.22 -0.60
N PRO A 190 10.87 -2.22 -0.92
CA PRO A 190 10.46 -1.05 -1.69
C PRO A 190 10.22 -1.38 -3.17
N VAL A 191 8.97 -1.25 -3.64
CA VAL A 191 8.59 -1.45 -5.04
C VAL A 191 8.64 -0.12 -5.79
N VAL A 192 9.79 0.15 -6.42
CA VAL A 192 10.00 1.34 -7.26
C VAL A 192 9.85 1.02 -8.75
N ASP A 193 9.32 1.98 -9.52
CA ASP A 193 9.26 1.86 -10.97
C ASP A 193 10.67 1.96 -11.58
N ARG A 194 11.10 0.88 -12.23
CA ARG A 194 12.43 0.76 -12.84
C ARG A 194 12.50 1.34 -14.24
N SER A 195 11.37 1.70 -14.86
CA SER A 195 11.38 2.34 -16.17
C SER A 195 11.96 3.76 -16.12
N LYS A 196 12.14 4.31 -14.92
CA LYS A 196 12.76 5.61 -14.67
C LYS A 196 14.00 5.40 -13.80
N PRO A 197 15.14 6.04 -14.11
CA PRO A 197 16.28 6.03 -13.20
C PRO A 197 15.84 6.61 -11.86
N LEU A 198 16.34 6.03 -10.77
CA LEU A 198 16.09 6.53 -9.42
C LEU A 198 16.76 7.90 -9.31
N ASN A 199 15.96 8.97 -9.32
CA ASN A 199 16.45 10.33 -9.16
C ASN A 199 17.00 10.53 -7.74
N GLU A 200 17.80 11.57 -7.54
CA GLU A 200 18.40 11.89 -6.24
C GLU A 200 17.33 12.07 -5.15
N GLU A 201 16.16 12.63 -5.49
CA GLU A 201 15.03 12.78 -4.57
C GLU A 201 14.53 11.42 -4.04
N ASN A 202 14.28 10.45 -4.93
CA ASN A 202 13.81 9.12 -4.53
C ASN A 202 14.90 8.34 -3.77
N GLN A 203 16.18 8.55 -4.09
CA GLN A 203 17.29 7.98 -3.31
C GLN A 203 17.29 8.52 -1.88
N ASN A 204 17.12 9.84 -1.73
CA ASN A 204 17.06 10.47 -0.42
C ASN A 204 15.84 9.97 0.39
N LYS A 205 14.64 9.93 -0.22
CA LYS A 205 13.43 9.38 0.42
C LYS A 205 13.62 7.93 0.87
N PHE A 206 14.22 7.09 0.02
CA PHE A 206 14.54 5.71 0.38
C PHE A 206 15.44 5.63 1.62
N HIS A 207 16.50 6.44 1.67
CA HIS A 207 17.42 6.46 2.82
C HIS A 207 16.81 7.05 4.09
N GLU A 208 15.91 8.02 3.98
CA GLU A 208 15.16 8.56 5.12
C GLU A 208 14.24 7.50 5.72
N LEU A 209 13.42 6.83 4.89
CA LEU A 209 12.57 5.73 5.32
C LEU A 209 13.38 4.59 5.96
N GLN A 210 14.50 4.22 5.35
CA GLN A 210 15.37 3.17 5.87
C GLN A 210 15.91 3.49 7.28
N LYS A 211 16.19 4.76 7.59
CA LYS A 211 16.68 5.18 8.91
C LYS A 211 15.59 5.15 9.99
N GLU A 212 14.34 5.38 9.62
CA GLU A 212 13.21 5.35 10.56
C GLU A 212 12.79 3.92 10.96
N MET A 213 13.09 2.94 10.10
CA MET A 213 12.65 1.55 10.29
C MET A 213 13.55 0.79 11.28
N PRO A 214 12.99 0.22 12.37
CA PRO A 214 13.75 -0.56 13.36
C PRO A 214 14.04 -2.01 12.94
N TRP A 215 13.43 -2.47 11.84
CA TRP A 215 13.47 -3.83 11.32
C TRP A 215 14.38 -3.95 10.09
N TYR A 216 14.34 -5.10 9.40
CA TYR A 216 15.21 -5.33 8.25
C TYR A 216 14.71 -4.57 7.02
N THR A 217 15.65 -4.00 6.27
CA THR A 217 15.37 -3.30 5.00
C THR A 217 16.29 -3.83 3.91
N LEU A 218 15.92 -3.68 2.64
CA LEU A 218 16.86 -3.98 1.55
C LEU A 218 18.00 -2.98 1.52
N LEU A 219 19.20 -3.42 1.13
CA LEU A 219 20.34 -2.54 0.91
C LEU A 219 20.07 -1.51 -0.19
N HIS A 220 19.37 -1.92 -1.26
CA HIS A 220 18.98 -1.04 -2.36
C HIS A 220 17.74 -1.60 -3.09
N PRO A 221 16.81 -0.75 -3.60
CA PRO A 221 15.62 -1.22 -4.32
C PRO A 221 15.91 -2.03 -5.61
N SER A 222 17.11 -1.89 -6.18
CA SER A 222 17.56 -2.65 -7.35
C SER A 222 17.70 -4.16 -7.10
N LEU A 223 17.75 -4.59 -5.83
CA LEU A 223 17.85 -6.01 -5.48
C LEU A 223 16.57 -6.80 -5.81
N LEU A 224 15.39 -6.18 -5.80
CA LEU A 224 14.13 -6.88 -6.11
C LEU A 224 13.98 -7.18 -7.60
N GLU A 225 14.21 -8.42 -8.02
CA GLU A 225 14.15 -8.76 -9.44
C GLU A 225 12.81 -8.38 -10.11
N PRO A 226 12.80 -8.02 -11.42
CA PRO A 226 11.57 -7.64 -12.12
C PRO A 226 10.45 -8.68 -12.02
N ALA A 227 10.82 -9.97 -12.01
CA ALA A 227 9.87 -11.07 -11.82
C ALA A 227 9.17 -11.02 -10.44
N VAL A 228 9.91 -10.67 -9.38
CA VAL A 228 9.36 -10.50 -8.02
C VAL A 228 8.42 -9.29 -7.99
N VAL A 229 8.82 -8.15 -8.55
CA VAL A 229 7.96 -6.96 -8.63
C VAL A 229 6.67 -7.25 -9.39
N ARG A 230 6.76 -7.98 -10.51
CA ARG A 230 5.60 -8.41 -11.28
C ARG A 230 4.68 -9.30 -10.44
N TYR A 231 5.23 -10.29 -9.74
CA TYR A 231 4.46 -11.17 -8.87
C TYR A 231 3.76 -10.42 -7.73
N ILE A 232 4.46 -9.49 -7.08
CA ILE A 232 3.90 -8.61 -6.03
C ILE A 232 2.68 -7.84 -6.56
N LYS A 233 2.77 -7.29 -7.78
CA LYS A 233 1.67 -6.52 -8.40
C LYS A 233 0.52 -7.42 -8.86
N GLU A 234 0.80 -8.53 -9.54
CA GLU A 234 -0.22 -9.39 -10.16
C GLU A 234 -0.91 -10.33 -9.17
N VAL A 235 -0.15 -10.92 -8.22
CA VAL A 235 -0.64 -12.00 -7.34
C VAL A 235 -0.95 -11.50 -5.93
N TRP A 236 -0.14 -10.58 -5.40
CA TRP A 236 -0.41 -9.94 -4.10
C TRP A 236 -1.19 -8.63 -4.24
N HIS A 237 -1.53 -8.23 -5.47
CA HIS A 237 -2.38 -7.07 -5.78
C HIS A 237 -1.86 -5.74 -5.21
N PHE A 238 -0.53 -5.60 -5.09
CA PHE A 238 0.08 -4.32 -4.74
C PHE A 238 -0.07 -3.31 -5.88
N THR A 239 -0.52 -2.10 -5.55
CA THR A 239 -0.65 -1.00 -6.51
C THR A 239 0.12 0.24 -6.05
N LYS A 240 -0.27 0.84 -4.92
CA LYS A 240 0.39 1.99 -4.28
C LYS A 240 0.48 1.88 -2.76
N LYS A 241 -0.67 1.81 -2.08
CA LYS A 241 -0.71 1.68 -0.62
C LYS A 241 0.05 0.44 -0.16
N ALA A 242 0.74 0.56 0.97
CA ALA A 242 1.52 -0.53 1.52
C ALA A 242 0.65 -1.77 1.78
N ILE A 243 1.28 -2.94 1.71
CA ILE A 243 0.69 -4.22 2.13
C ILE A 243 1.71 -4.96 3.02
N LEU A 244 1.20 -5.83 3.89
CA LEU A 244 2.03 -6.63 4.79
C LEU A 244 1.79 -8.11 4.53
N VAL A 245 2.65 -8.75 3.75
CA VAL A 245 2.51 -10.16 3.40
C VAL A 245 3.14 -11.02 4.48
N VAL A 246 2.44 -12.05 4.96
CA VAL A 246 2.89 -12.90 6.06
C VAL A 246 3.37 -14.24 5.51
N LEU A 247 4.63 -14.57 5.79
CA LEU A 247 5.25 -15.86 5.56
C LEU A 247 5.39 -16.61 6.88
N ASP A 248 4.94 -17.87 6.91
CA ASP A 248 5.18 -18.74 8.06
C ASP A 248 6.64 -19.26 8.11
N LEU A 249 6.92 -20.13 9.08
CA LEU A 249 8.23 -20.73 9.33
C LEU A 249 8.78 -21.53 8.12
N GLN A 250 7.90 -22.00 7.23
CA GLN A 250 8.21 -22.76 6.00
C GLN A 250 8.22 -21.86 4.75
N GLY A 251 7.92 -20.58 4.89
CA GLY A 251 7.85 -19.64 3.77
C GLY A 251 6.53 -19.68 3.02
N LYS A 252 5.49 -20.33 3.58
CA LYS A 252 4.15 -20.31 2.98
C LYS A 252 3.48 -18.97 3.25
N VAL A 253 2.87 -18.40 2.22
CA VAL A 253 2.05 -17.18 2.37
C VAL A 253 0.76 -17.53 3.10
N VAL A 254 0.61 -17.06 4.33
CA VAL A 254 -0.58 -17.32 5.18
C VAL A 254 -1.57 -16.16 5.20
N CYS A 255 -1.12 -14.95 4.84
CA CYS A 255 -1.96 -13.80 4.57
C CYS A 255 -1.26 -12.88 3.56
N ARG A 256 -2.01 -12.38 2.57
CA ARG A 256 -1.49 -11.48 1.53
C ARG A 256 -1.46 -10.02 1.96
N ASN A 257 -2.25 -9.63 2.96
CA ASN A 257 -2.22 -8.30 3.53
C ASN A 257 -2.71 -8.28 4.97
N ALA A 258 -1.79 -8.44 5.91
CA ALA A 258 -2.04 -8.43 7.34
C ALA A 258 -2.06 -7.03 7.96
N LEU A 259 -1.87 -5.94 7.18
CA LEU A 259 -1.95 -4.58 7.74
C LEU A 259 -3.28 -4.36 8.44
N HIS A 260 -4.39 -4.78 7.83
CA HIS A 260 -5.71 -4.61 8.43
C HIS A 260 -5.85 -5.35 9.76
N MET A 261 -5.39 -6.60 9.84
CA MET A 261 -5.36 -7.34 11.12
C MET A 261 -4.47 -6.63 12.16
N MET A 262 -3.31 -6.14 11.73
CA MET A 262 -2.37 -5.45 12.61
C MET A 262 -2.94 -4.13 13.13
N TRP A 263 -3.64 -3.37 12.29
CA TRP A 263 -4.33 -2.15 12.73
C TRP A 263 -5.47 -2.45 13.70
N ILE A 264 -6.26 -3.49 13.46
CA ILE A 264 -7.43 -3.79 14.30
C ILE A 264 -7.02 -4.36 15.66
N TRP A 265 -6.02 -5.24 15.70
CA TRP A 265 -5.74 -6.10 16.87
C TRP A 265 -4.26 -6.14 17.31
N GLY A 266 -3.37 -5.46 16.60
CA GLY A 266 -1.93 -5.48 16.88
C GLY A 266 -1.38 -6.90 16.98
N ASN A 267 -0.59 -7.16 18.02
CA ASN A 267 0.06 -8.46 18.25
C ASN A 267 -0.90 -9.59 18.63
N THR A 268 -2.15 -9.29 19.04
CA THR A 268 -3.12 -10.34 19.37
C THR A 268 -3.62 -11.10 18.13
N ALA A 269 -3.40 -10.52 16.94
CA ALA A 269 -3.65 -11.17 15.66
C ALA A 269 -2.59 -12.17 15.23
N TYR A 270 -1.46 -12.29 15.93
CA TYR A 270 -0.45 -13.34 15.64
C TYR A 270 -1.11 -14.74 15.65
N PRO A 271 -0.82 -15.63 14.67
CA PRO A 271 0.20 -15.54 13.61
C PRO A 271 -0.27 -14.90 12.29
N PHE A 272 -1.22 -13.98 12.34
CA PHE A 272 -1.70 -13.17 11.21
C PHE A 272 -2.18 -14.03 10.02
N THR A 273 -2.93 -15.09 10.32
CA THR A 273 -3.53 -15.98 9.32
C THR A 273 -4.99 -15.61 9.11
N ASN A 274 -5.53 -15.87 7.92
CA ASN A 274 -6.96 -15.64 7.65
C ASN A 274 -7.86 -16.41 8.64
N SER A 275 -7.46 -17.62 9.07
CA SER A 275 -8.21 -18.38 10.09
C SER A 275 -8.19 -17.71 11.47
N LYS A 276 -7.08 -17.05 11.82
CA LYS A 276 -6.96 -16.29 13.07
C LYS A 276 -7.85 -15.05 13.03
N GLU A 277 -7.87 -14.33 11.91
CA GLU A 277 -8.78 -13.20 11.67
C GLU A 277 -10.25 -13.61 11.87
N GLU A 278 -10.69 -14.71 11.24
CA GLU A 278 -12.04 -15.22 11.42
C GLU A 278 -12.37 -15.57 12.88
N SER A 279 -11.39 -16.12 13.62
CA SER A 279 -11.59 -16.47 15.03
C SER A 279 -11.76 -15.23 15.92
N LEU A 280 -11.02 -14.15 15.63
CA LEU A 280 -11.12 -12.89 16.36
C LEU A 280 -12.48 -12.25 16.09
N TRP A 281 -12.92 -12.22 14.83
CA TRP A 281 -14.24 -11.68 14.48
C TRP A 281 -15.41 -12.43 15.10
N LYS A 282 -15.28 -13.72 15.42
CA LYS A 282 -16.35 -14.52 16.04
C LYS A 282 -16.62 -14.13 17.49
N VAL A 283 -15.60 -13.67 18.21
CA VAL A 283 -15.71 -13.30 19.63
C VAL A 283 -15.87 -11.79 19.83
N GLU A 284 -15.55 -11.00 18.80
CA GLU A 284 -15.59 -9.55 18.86
C GLU A 284 -17.03 -9.00 18.78
N THR A 285 -17.26 -7.87 19.46
CA THR A 285 -18.56 -7.18 19.44
C THR A 285 -18.38 -5.69 19.19
N TRP A 286 -19.41 -5.05 18.63
CA TRP A 286 -19.41 -3.60 18.46
C TRP A 286 -19.44 -2.93 19.83
N SER A 287 -18.30 -2.38 20.23
CA SER A 287 -18.06 -1.92 21.60
C SER A 287 -17.12 -0.72 21.61
N LEU A 288 -17.14 0.06 22.70
CA LEU A 288 -16.18 1.14 22.90
C LEU A 288 -14.73 0.60 22.94
N LYS A 289 -14.56 -0.62 23.47
CA LYS A 289 -13.27 -1.32 23.48
C LYS A 289 -12.76 -1.56 22.05
N LEU A 290 -13.60 -2.01 21.14
CA LEU A 290 -13.20 -2.19 19.73
C LEU A 290 -12.83 -0.84 19.09
N LEU A 291 -13.63 0.20 19.34
CA LEU A 291 -13.43 1.55 18.78
C LEU A 291 -12.10 2.19 19.21
N VAL A 292 -11.80 2.19 20.51
CA VAL A 292 -10.63 2.90 21.07
C VAL A 292 -9.42 1.99 21.22
N ASP A 293 -9.64 0.72 21.57
CA ASP A 293 -8.61 -0.33 21.76
C ASP A 293 -7.42 0.08 22.64
N ASP A 294 -6.22 0.27 22.09
CA ASP A 294 -5.02 0.64 22.86
C ASP A 294 -4.56 2.09 22.59
N ILE A 295 -5.42 2.89 21.93
CA ILE A 295 -5.12 4.27 21.55
C ILE A 295 -5.01 5.17 22.80
N ASP A 296 -5.92 4.99 23.75
CA ASP A 296 -6.03 5.85 24.92
C ASP A 296 -6.49 5.08 26.15
N ALA A 297 -5.54 4.76 27.03
CA ALA A 297 -5.78 4.07 28.29
C ALA A 297 -6.70 4.86 29.24
N THR A 298 -6.70 6.20 29.15
CA THR A 298 -7.50 7.08 30.02
C THR A 298 -8.99 6.80 29.85
N ILE A 299 -9.41 6.54 28.61
CA ILE A 299 -10.80 6.19 28.29
C ILE A 299 -11.20 4.91 29.04
N PHE A 300 -10.33 3.90 29.07
CA PHE A 300 -10.63 2.65 29.78
C PHE A 300 -10.67 2.81 31.29
N ASP A 301 -9.83 3.68 31.86
CA ASP A 301 -9.91 4.01 33.28
C ASP A 301 -11.27 4.63 33.63
N TRP A 302 -11.81 5.50 32.76
CA TRP A 302 -13.15 6.06 32.94
C TRP A 302 -14.25 5.02 32.79
N VAL A 303 -14.14 4.08 31.83
CA VAL A 303 -15.08 2.96 31.70
C VAL A 303 -15.10 2.12 32.98
N ASN A 304 -13.92 1.79 33.52
CA ASN A 304 -13.79 0.98 34.74
C ASN A 304 -14.35 1.69 35.98
N GLN A 305 -14.36 3.03 35.98
CA GLN A 305 -15.00 3.85 37.01
C GLN A 305 -16.52 3.97 36.84
N GLY A 306 -17.10 3.35 35.80
CA GLY A 306 -18.55 3.41 35.52
C GLY A 306 -19.01 4.76 34.99
N LYS A 307 -18.10 5.58 34.45
CA LYS A 307 -18.43 6.89 33.87
C LYS A 307 -19.02 6.73 32.47
N TYR A 308 -19.81 7.71 32.06
CA TYR A 308 -20.26 7.85 30.68
C TYR A 308 -19.18 8.53 29.86
N ILE A 309 -18.98 8.05 28.63
CA ILE A 309 -17.93 8.55 27.75
C ILE A 309 -18.59 9.10 26.49
N CYS A 310 -18.29 10.33 26.15
CA CYS A 310 -18.72 10.98 24.91
C CYS A 310 -17.51 11.26 24.03
N MET A 311 -17.32 10.45 23.00
CA MET A 311 -16.40 10.74 21.91
C MET A 311 -17.09 11.66 20.91
N TYR A 312 -16.44 12.75 20.51
CA TYR A 312 -17.01 13.66 19.52
C TYR A 312 -15.96 14.20 18.56
N GLY A 313 -16.41 14.63 17.39
CA GLY A 313 -15.54 15.19 16.35
C GLY A 313 -16.28 16.20 15.46
N GLY A 314 -15.55 16.76 14.50
CA GLY A 314 -16.00 17.87 13.67
C GLY A 314 -15.05 19.07 13.73
N VAL A 315 -15.19 20.01 12.81
CA VAL A 315 -14.31 21.19 12.72
C VAL A 315 -15.03 22.52 12.96
N ASN A 316 -16.37 22.48 13.14
CA ASN A 316 -17.18 23.66 13.39
C ASN A 316 -17.11 24.03 14.89
N SER A 317 -16.39 25.12 15.20
CA SER A 317 -16.19 25.59 16.56
C SER A 317 -17.49 25.96 17.29
N ASP A 318 -18.47 26.54 16.60
CA ASP A 318 -19.75 26.93 17.19
C ASP A 318 -20.56 25.69 17.59
N TRP A 319 -20.61 24.69 16.70
CA TRP A 319 -21.26 23.42 17.00
C TRP A 319 -20.58 22.72 18.18
N ILE A 320 -19.23 22.68 18.21
CA ILE A 320 -18.47 22.05 19.30
C ILE A 320 -18.78 22.71 20.65
N LEU A 321 -18.81 24.05 20.69
CA LEU A 321 -19.09 24.79 21.91
C LEU A 321 -20.53 24.53 22.40
N ASN A 322 -21.50 24.63 21.49
CA ASN A 322 -22.92 24.42 21.81
C ASN A 322 -23.18 22.99 22.29
N PHE A 323 -22.60 22.00 21.60
CA PHE A 323 -22.70 20.59 21.96
C PHE A 323 -22.08 20.30 23.32
N ASN A 324 -20.87 20.78 23.59
CA ASN A 324 -20.21 20.59 24.88
C ASN A 324 -20.99 21.20 26.04
N THR A 325 -21.58 22.38 25.82
CA THR A 325 -22.40 23.05 26.83
C THR A 325 -23.66 22.24 27.12
N ALA A 326 -24.41 21.91 26.08
CA ALA A 326 -25.65 21.14 26.20
C ALA A 326 -25.41 19.76 26.83
N ALA A 327 -24.37 19.03 26.40
CA ALA A 327 -24.05 17.71 26.94
C ALA A 327 -23.71 17.76 28.44
N ARG A 328 -22.97 18.78 28.90
CA ARG A 328 -22.67 18.96 30.33
C ARG A 328 -23.89 19.32 31.15
N ASP A 329 -24.76 20.16 30.62
CA ASP A 329 -25.99 20.56 31.33
C ASP A 329 -26.95 19.37 31.46
N VAL A 330 -27.08 18.57 30.40
CA VAL A 330 -27.83 17.31 30.44
C VAL A 330 -27.18 16.31 31.39
N ALA A 331 -25.86 16.20 31.41
CA ALA A 331 -25.18 15.30 32.33
C ALA A 331 -25.49 15.65 33.80
N LYS A 332 -25.48 16.96 34.14
CA LYS A 332 -25.89 17.44 35.46
C LYS A 332 -27.37 17.14 35.74
N ALA A 333 -28.26 17.40 34.78
CA ALA A 333 -29.69 17.18 34.93
C ALA A 333 -30.06 15.69 35.08
N ALA A 334 -29.35 14.82 34.37
CA ALA A 334 -29.51 13.36 34.45
C ALA A 334 -28.77 12.73 35.64
N GLY A 335 -27.95 13.50 36.36
CA GLY A 335 -27.15 13.00 37.48
C GLY A 335 -26.05 12.02 37.07
N ILE A 336 -25.53 12.12 35.83
CA ILE A 336 -24.50 11.22 35.30
C ILE A 336 -23.12 11.88 35.30
N GLN A 337 -22.08 11.06 35.49
CA GLN A 337 -20.68 11.50 35.33
C GLN A 337 -20.26 11.32 33.87
N LEU A 338 -20.19 12.42 33.13
CA LEU A 338 -19.85 12.43 31.71
C LEU A 338 -18.42 12.94 31.48
N GLU A 339 -17.59 12.10 30.87
CA GLU A 339 -16.27 12.47 30.36
C GLU A 339 -16.35 12.64 28.84
N MET A 340 -15.79 13.74 28.33
CA MET A 340 -15.87 14.08 26.90
C MET A 340 -14.47 14.09 26.29
N VAL A 341 -14.32 13.44 25.14
CA VAL A 341 -13.07 13.35 24.39
C VAL A 341 -13.27 13.79 22.94
N TYR A 342 -12.47 14.76 22.51
CA TYR A 342 -12.39 15.15 21.11
C TYR A 342 -11.44 14.25 20.33
N VAL A 343 -11.97 13.60 19.29
CA VAL A 343 -11.29 12.58 18.46
C VAL A 343 -10.81 13.13 17.11
N GLY A 344 -11.42 14.21 16.61
CA GLY A 344 -11.02 14.84 15.34
C GLY A 344 -11.58 14.17 14.07
N LYS A 345 -10.94 14.43 12.94
CA LYS A 345 -11.29 13.94 11.58
C LYS A 345 -10.04 13.51 10.81
N SER A 346 -10.21 12.58 9.86
CA SER A 346 -9.10 12.02 9.08
C SER A 346 -8.55 12.99 8.02
N ASN A 347 -9.42 13.83 7.44
CA ASN A 347 -9.19 14.52 6.16
C ASN A 347 -9.06 16.05 6.27
N ALA A 348 -8.79 16.56 7.47
CA ALA A 348 -8.78 17.99 7.77
C ALA A 348 -7.70 18.34 8.82
N LYS A 349 -6.45 17.89 8.60
CA LYS A 349 -5.35 17.97 9.60
C LYS A 349 -5.18 19.39 10.16
N GLU A 350 -5.15 20.41 9.31
CA GLU A 350 -4.94 21.80 9.73
C GLU A 350 -6.16 22.38 10.46
N GLN A 351 -7.38 22.07 10.01
CA GLN A 351 -8.59 22.49 10.72
C GLN A 351 -8.70 21.80 12.09
N VAL A 352 -8.37 20.51 12.18
CA VAL A 352 -8.33 19.75 13.43
C VAL A 352 -7.35 20.39 14.41
N ARG A 353 -6.15 20.80 13.96
CA ARG A 353 -5.19 21.55 14.79
C ARG A 353 -5.79 22.84 15.34
N LYS A 354 -6.46 23.64 14.49
CA LYS A 354 -7.15 24.87 14.92
C LYS A 354 -8.26 24.58 15.93
N THR A 355 -9.02 23.51 15.73
CA THR A 355 -10.07 23.07 16.65
C THR A 355 -9.50 22.63 17.99
N ILE A 356 -8.38 21.89 18.03
CA ILE A 356 -7.69 21.50 19.27
C ILE A 356 -7.21 22.75 20.03
N ALA A 357 -6.64 23.72 19.32
CA ALA A 357 -6.23 25.00 19.91
C ALA A 357 -7.45 25.74 20.51
N PHE A 358 -8.58 25.76 19.82
CA PHE A 358 -9.83 26.32 20.32
C PHE A 358 -10.33 25.61 21.59
N ILE A 359 -10.40 24.27 21.58
CA ILE A 359 -10.78 23.42 22.73
C ILE A 359 -9.89 23.71 23.93
N THR A 360 -8.58 23.82 23.71
CA THR A 360 -7.60 24.14 24.76
C THR A 360 -7.84 25.54 25.33
N SER A 361 -8.01 26.55 24.46
CA SER A 361 -8.22 27.95 24.89
C SER A 361 -9.50 28.16 25.72
N ARG A 362 -10.52 27.32 25.47
CA ARG A 362 -11.83 27.37 26.15
C ARG A 362 -11.97 26.35 27.26
N SER A 363 -10.94 25.54 27.52
CA SER A 363 -10.95 24.42 28.49
C SER A 363 -12.15 23.49 28.30
N LEU A 364 -12.43 23.10 27.04
CA LEU A 364 -13.61 22.30 26.68
C LEU A 364 -13.45 20.81 26.95
N GLY A 365 -12.36 20.36 27.56
CA GLY A 365 -12.19 18.98 28.02
C GLY A 365 -10.98 18.28 27.43
N TYR A 366 -11.03 16.94 27.45
CA TYR A 366 -9.97 16.07 27.01
C TYR A 366 -9.97 15.92 25.47
N TYR A 367 -8.80 15.73 24.87
CA TYR A 367 -8.64 15.61 23.42
C TYR A 367 -7.39 14.79 23.09
N TRP A 368 -7.37 14.18 21.90
CA TRP A 368 -6.17 13.53 21.39
C TRP A 368 -5.21 14.57 20.80
N ALA A 369 -4.10 14.81 21.50
CA ALA A 369 -3.09 15.78 21.11
C ALA A 369 -2.19 15.28 19.97
N ASP A 370 -1.90 13.98 19.95
CA ASP A 370 -1.07 13.35 18.91
C ASP A 370 -1.91 13.09 17.64
N PRO A 371 -1.57 13.73 16.50
CA PRO A 371 -2.24 13.46 15.22
C PRO A 371 -2.19 11.98 14.80
N THR A 372 -1.18 11.24 15.25
CA THR A 372 -1.02 9.80 14.98
C THR A 372 -2.18 9.00 15.57
N ASN A 373 -2.67 9.37 16.77
CA ASN A 373 -3.81 8.70 17.40
C ASN A 373 -5.11 8.92 16.60
N ILE A 374 -5.30 10.15 16.10
CA ILE A 374 -6.45 10.50 15.26
C ILE A 374 -6.39 9.72 13.94
N TRP A 375 -5.23 9.73 13.27
CA TRP A 375 -5.01 8.97 12.04
C TRP A 375 -5.24 7.47 12.25
N PHE A 376 -4.69 6.93 13.34
CA PHE A 376 -4.76 5.51 13.64
C PHE A 376 -6.20 5.09 13.91
N PHE A 377 -6.96 5.86 14.70
CA PHE A 377 -8.39 5.61 14.93
C PHE A 377 -9.18 5.44 13.63
N TRP A 378 -9.07 6.40 12.70
CA TRP A 378 -9.79 6.32 11.43
C TRP A 378 -9.26 5.21 10.51
N THR A 379 -7.95 4.99 10.47
CA THR A 379 -7.33 3.89 9.71
C THR A 379 -7.77 2.51 10.21
N ARG A 380 -7.99 2.36 11.52
CA ARG A 380 -8.59 1.16 12.11
C ARG A 380 -10.02 0.96 11.61
N MET A 381 -10.84 2.01 11.59
CA MET A 381 -12.21 1.95 11.06
C MET A 381 -12.25 1.49 9.60
N GLU A 382 -11.38 2.06 8.76
CA GLU A 382 -11.24 1.64 7.36
C GLU A 382 -10.80 0.18 7.24
N SER A 383 -9.89 -0.26 8.11
CA SER A 383 -9.41 -1.64 8.14
C SER A 383 -10.49 -2.63 8.58
N MET A 384 -11.31 -2.27 9.56
CA MET A 384 -12.47 -3.06 9.96
C MET A 384 -13.47 -3.20 8.80
N LEU A 385 -13.74 -2.11 8.07
CA LEU A 385 -14.61 -2.15 6.90
C LEU A 385 -14.04 -3.07 5.81
N TYR A 386 -12.74 -2.94 5.50
CA TYR A 386 -12.06 -3.78 4.53
C TYR A 386 -12.18 -5.27 4.90
N SER A 387 -11.77 -5.62 6.12
CA SER A 387 -11.76 -6.99 6.61
C SER A 387 -13.17 -7.60 6.59
N LYS A 388 -14.17 -6.88 7.11
CA LYS A 388 -15.56 -7.37 7.12
C LYS A 388 -16.15 -7.54 5.70
N THR A 389 -15.76 -6.68 4.76
CA THR A 389 -16.16 -6.79 3.35
C THR A 389 -15.60 -8.08 2.72
N GLN A 390 -14.33 -8.41 3.00
CA GLN A 390 -13.72 -9.67 2.52
C GLN A 390 -14.47 -10.91 3.02
N HIS A 391 -15.00 -10.86 4.24
CA HIS A 391 -15.85 -11.92 4.81
C HIS A 391 -17.33 -11.85 4.37
N ARG A 392 -17.66 -11.07 3.33
CA ARG A 392 -19.01 -10.90 2.76
C ARG A 392 -20.07 -10.49 3.79
N LYS A 393 -19.69 -9.68 4.79
CA LYS A 393 -20.61 -9.14 5.78
C LYS A 393 -21.38 -7.95 5.22
N THR A 394 -22.62 -7.79 5.69
CA THR A 394 -23.55 -6.73 5.29
C THR A 394 -24.17 -6.09 6.53
N ILE A 395 -24.83 -4.94 6.37
CA ILE A 395 -25.53 -4.24 7.48
C ILE A 395 -26.56 -5.15 8.15
N GLU A 396 -27.26 -5.97 7.36
CA GLU A 396 -28.32 -6.87 7.84
C GLU A 396 -27.77 -8.02 8.71
N ASN A 397 -26.52 -8.44 8.46
CA ASN A 397 -25.96 -9.66 9.02
C ASN A 397 -24.82 -9.43 10.02
N ASP A 398 -24.38 -8.19 10.23
CA ASP A 398 -23.23 -7.89 11.09
C ASP A 398 -23.34 -6.47 11.71
N SER A 399 -23.51 -6.42 13.04
CA SER A 399 -23.64 -5.16 13.78
C SER A 399 -22.36 -4.31 13.79
N ILE A 400 -21.19 -4.96 13.73
CA ILE A 400 -19.89 -4.27 13.64
C ILE A 400 -19.80 -3.60 12.28
N PHE A 401 -20.19 -4.29 11.20
CA PHE A 401 -20.19 -3.70 9.86
C PHE A 401 -21.08 -2.45 9.80
N SER A 402 -22.29 -2.52 10.38
CA SER A 402 -23.18 -1.36 10.48
C SER A 402 -22.56 -0.21 11.26
N GLY A 403 -21.98 -0.49 12.44
CA GLY A 403 -21.36 0.52 13.29
C GLY A 403 -20.14 1.19 12.64
N VAL A 404 -19.29 0.41 11.98
CA VAL A 404 -18.14 0.91 11.23
C VAL A 404 -18.57 1.85 10.12
N LEU A 405 -19.60 1.47 9.36
CA LEU A 405 -20.11 2.29 8.28
C LEU A 405 -20.70 3.61 8.78
N THR A 406 -21.43 3.58 9.89
CA THR A 406 -21.93 4.79 10.57
C THR A 406 -20.78 5.72 10.93
N MET A 407 -19.73 5.21 11.57
CA MET A 407 -18.57 6.02 11.96
C MET A 407 -17.86 6.64 10.75
N LEU A 408 -17.63 5.87 9.68
CA LEU A 408 -16.99 6.37 8.45
C LEU A 408 -17.87 7.40 7.72
N SER A 409 -19.20 7.31 7.85
CA SER A 409 -20.11 8.35 7.34
C SER A 409 -19.98 9.68 8.10
N PHE A 410 -19.60 9.63 9.38
CA PHE A 410 -19.36 10.84 10.17
C PHE A 410 -18.09 11.56 9.74
N ASP A 411 -17.04 10.81 9.42
CA ASP A 411 -15.78 11.38 8.93
C ASP A 411 -15.92 12.00 7.53
N GLY A 412 -16.77 11.40 6.68
CA GLY A 412 -17.09 11.91 5.34
C GLY A 412 -18.04 13.12 5.32
N SER A 413 -18.70 13.44 6.44
CA SER A 413 -19.61 14.58 6.57
C SER A 413 -18.84 15.85 6.94
N ASP A 414 -19.36 17.04 6.60
CA ASP A 414 -18.80 18.32 7.09
C ASP A 414 -19.33 18.69 8.50
N GLN A 415 -20.32 17.96 8.99
CA GLN A 415 -20.94 18.19 10.30
C GLN A 415 -20.09 17.64 11.46
N GLY A 416 -20.44 18.04 12.68
CA GLY A 416 -19.96 17.38 13.89
C GLY A 416 -20.56 15.99 14.05
N TRP A 417 -20.07 15.22 15.02
CA TRP A 417 -20.64 13.91 15.38
C TRP A 417 -20.33 13.60 16.82
N ALA A 418 -21.13 12.72 17.44
CA ALA A 418 -20.81 12.18 18.75
C ALA A 418 -21.27 10.74 18.94
N VAL A 419 -20.52 10.03 19.79
CA VAL A 419 -20.76 8.68 20.26
C VAL A 419 -20.75 8.72 21.78
N ILE A 420 -21.89 8.40 22.40
CA ILE A 420 -22.05 8.37 23.85
C ILE A 420 -22.19 6.91 24.30
N CYS A 421 -21.36 6.49 25.23
CA CYS A 421 -21.27 5.12 25.71
C CYS A 421 -21.47 5.03 27.21
N GLN A 422 -22.06 3.93 27.65
CA GLN A 422 -22.10 3.50 29.05
C GLN A 422 -21.61 2.05 29.13
N GLY A 423 -20.46 1.85 29.78
CA GLY A 423 -19.81 0.54 29.76
C GLY A 423 -19.33 0.15 28.35
N PRO A 424 -19.05 -1.14 28.11
CA PRO A 424 -18.39 -1.58 26.89
C PRO A 424 -19.31 -1.65 25.67
N THR A 425 -20.58 -2.02 25.81
CA THR A 425 -21.43 -2.42 24.67
C THR A 425 -22.56 -1.46 24.35
N GLU A 426 -23.01 -0.62 25.29
CA GLU A 426 -24.11 0.31 25.05
C GLU A 426 -23.59 1.61 24.46
N MET A 427 -23.97 1.90 23.21
CA MET A 427 -23.54 3.10 22.49
C MET A 427 -24.71 3.76 21.77
N ALA A 428 -24.76 5.09 21.83
CA ALA A 428 -25.63 5.94 21.03
C ALA A 428 -24.77 6.81 20.11
N GLN A 429 -25.13 6.89 18.84
CA GLN A 429 -24.30 7.53 17.80
C GLN A 429 -25.19 8.38 16.91
N ALA A 430 -24.82 9.64 16.67
CA ALA A 430 -25.48 10.47 15.67
C ALA A 430 -24.61 11.65 15.21
N LYS A 431 -24.98 12.20 14.05
CA LYS A 431 -24.29 13.30 13.38
C LYS A 431 -24.94 14.66 13.66
N GLY A 432 -24.10 15.70 13.66
CA GLY A 432 -24.43 17.10 13.48
C GLY A 432 -25.58 17.59 14.35
N ASP A 433 -26.57 18.17 13.67
CA ASP A 433 -27.73 18.77 14.33
C ASP A 433 -28.62 17.71 14.99
N MET A 434 -28.59 16.47 14.53
CA MET A 434 -29.42 15.40 15.08
C MET A 434 -29.03 15.08 16.52
N ILE A 435 -27.73 14.86 16.77
CA ILE A 435 -27.26 14.58 18.13
C ILE A 435 -27.39 15.81 19.02
N LEU A 436 -27.08 17.00 18.50
CA LEU A 436 -27.22 18.25 19.26
C LEU A 436 -28.69 18.47 19.66
N LYS A 437 -29.62 18.33 18.73
CA LYS A 437 -31.07 18.45 18.98
C LYS A 437 -31.56 17.40 19.98
N SER A 438 -31.09 16.16 19.85
CA SER A 438 -31.45 15.08 20.78
C SER A 438 -31.03 15.39 22.22
N ILE A 439 -29.86 15.98 22.41
CA ILE A 439 -29.34 16.39 23.71
C ILE A 439 -30.09 17.63 24.22
N THR A 440 -30.32 18.65 23.40
CA THR A 440 -31.05 19.85 23.85
C THR A 440 -32.51 19.58 24.19
N GLN A 441 -33.12 18.56 23.57
CA GLN A 441 -34.48 18.08 23.84
C GLN A 441 -34.55 17.05 24.98
N TYR A 442 -33.59 17.06 25.91
CA TYR A 442 -33.56 16.11 27.03
C TYR A 442 -34.87 16.05 27.83
N SER A 443 -35.57 17.19 27.98
CA SER A 443 -36.88 17.25 28.65
C SER A 443 -37.94 16.32 28.04
N ASP A 444 -37.82 16.01 26.75
CA ASP A 444 -38.83 15.24 26.01
C ASP A 444 -38.71 13.73 26.27
N TRP A 445 -37.55 13.28 26.76
CA TRP A 445 -37.25 11.85 26.99
C TRP A 445 -36.60 11.59 28.36
N SER A 446 -36.55 12.58 29.25
CA SER A 446 -35.95 12.43 30.59
C SER A 446 -36.62 11.36 31.44
N ASP A 447 -37.92 11.14 31.25
CA ASP A 447 -38.68 10.13 31.98
C ASP A 447 -38.25 8.70 31.60
N ASP A 448 -37.85 8.49 30.34
CA ASP A 448 -37.36 7.20 29.86
C ASP A 448 -36.01 6.85 30.51
N VAL A 449 -35.20 7.84 30.90
CA VAL A 449 -33.88 7.62 31.51
C VAL A 449 -34.00 6.82 32.81
N GLN A 450 -35.02 7.10 33.63
CA GLN A 450 -35.24 6.36 34.88
C GLN A 450 -35.72 4.92 34.64
N GLN A 451 -36.35 4.65 33.49
CA GLN A 451 -36.94 3.34 33.19
C GLN A 451 -35.95 2.40 32.49
N ILE A 452 -35.23 2.92 31.49
CA ILE A 452 -34.42 2.10 30.58
C ILE A 452 -32.95 2.54 30.53
N GLY A 453 -32.55 3.54 31.32
CA GLY A 453 -31.18 4.07 31.35
C GLY A 453 -30.92 5.14 30.29
N PHE A 454 -29.82 5.90 30.45
CA PHE A 454 -29.55 7.08 29.64
C PHE A 454 -29.26 6.75 28.17
N VAL A 455 -28.34 5.82 27.89
CA VAL A 455 -27.96 5.48 26.51
C VAL A 455 -29.11 4.80 25.74
N PRO A 456 -29.86 3.84 26.31
CA PRO A 456 -31.03 3.28 25.65
C PRO A 456 -32.14 4.31 25.39
N ALA A 457 -32.41 5.20 26.34
CA ALA A 457 -33.40 6.29 26.16
C ALA A 457 -32.97 7.27 25.06
N LEU A 458 -31.69 7.66 25.02
CA LEU A 458 -31.13 8.48 23.95
C LEU A 458 -31.29 7.81 22.58
N ASN A 459 -30.97 6.52 22.48
CA ASN A 459 -31.16 5.75 21.25
C ASN A 459 -32.64 5.67 20.81
N LYS A 460 -33.57 5.55 21.77
CA LYS A 460 -35.01 5.58 21.49
C LYS A 460 -35.43 6.93 20.92
N HIS A 461 -34.99 8.03 21.52
CA HIS A 461 -35.28 9.39 21.04
C HIS A 461 -34.67 9.65 19.66
N LEU A 462 -33.40 9.29 19.44
CA LEU A 462 -32.73 9.45 18.14
C LEU A 462 -33.49 8.76 17.01
N ARG A 463 -34.08 7.57 17.25
CA ARG A 463 -34.92 6.89 16.23
C ARG A 463 -36.16 7.71 15.84
N THR A 464 -36.74 8.49 16.75
CA THR A 464 -37.90 9.35 16.44
C THR A 464 -37.52 10.56 15.58
N LEU A 465 -36.26 10.99 15.65
CA LEU A 465 -35.73 12.13 14.90
C LEU A 465 -35.26 11.75 13.48
N HIS A 466 -35.18 10.46 13.14
CA HIS A 466 -34.76 10.03 11.81
C HIS A 466 -35.79 10.44 10.76
N THR A 467 -35.40 11.36 9.88
CA THR A 467 -36.22 11.74 8.72
C THR A 467 -35.97 10.78 7.54
N PRO A 468 -37.02 10.44 6.77
CA PRO A 468 -36.87 9.66 5.53
C PRO A 468 -36.00 10.37 4.48
N GLU A 469 -35.94 11.69 4.56
CA GLU A 469 -35.11 12.57 3.74
C GLU A 469 -33.81 12.85 4.49
N HIS A 470 -32.76 12.13 4.12
CA HIS A 470 -31.39 12.41 4.57
C HIS A 470 -30.39 12.05 3.46
N CYS A 471 -29.26 12.75 3.44
CA CYS A 471 -28.15 12.46 2.56
C CYS A 471 -26.94 12.08 3.41
N ASN A 472 -26.49 10.82 3.30
CA ASN A 472 -25.25 10.36 3.91
C ASN A 472 -24.15 10.31 2.88
N ARG A 473 -23.00 10.86 3.25
CA ARG A 473 -21.80 10.83 2.43
C ARG A 473 -20.80 9.91 3.08
N LEU A 474 -20.49 8.82 2.39
CA LEU A 474 -19.40 7.92 2.76
C LEU A 474 -18.23 8.22 1.82
N ILE A 475 -17.09 8.59 2.39
CA ILE A 475 -15.86 8.76 1.63
C ILE A 475 -14.98 7.56 1.95
N LEU A 476 -14.88 6.63 1.01
CA LEU A 476 -13.92 5.53 1.12
C LEU A 476 -12.61 5.99 0.49
N PRO A 477 -11.50 6.11 1.25
CA PRO A 477 -10.22 6.44 0.67
C PRO A 477 -9.83 5.29 -0.26
N GLY A 478 -9.40 5.60 -1.49
CA GLY A 478 -9.11 4.61 -2.54
C GLY A 478 -8.45 3.36 -1.97
N ILE A 479 -9.25 2.30 -1.83
CA ILE A 479 -8.86 1.06 -1.15
C ILE A 479 -8.11 0.23 -2.19
N ASN A 480 -6.97 -0.40 -1.82
CA ASN A 480 -6.31 -1.43 -2.63
C ASN A 480 -7.12 -2.75 -2.54
N GLY A 481 -8.36 -2.72 -3.01
CA GLY A 481 -9.28 -3.85 -3.03
C GLY A 481 -10.61 -3.40 -3.62
N ASP A 482 -11.42 -4.38 -4.05
CA ASP A 482 -12.73 -4.16 -4.64
C ASP A 482 -13.56 -3.22 -3.75
N ILE A 483 -13.65 -1.95 -4.15
CA ILE A 483 -14.63 -1.02 -3.59
C ILE A 483 -15.97 -1.72 -3.77
N PRO A 484 -16.71 -2.00 -2.68
CA PRO A 484 -17.95 -2.75 -2.79
C PRO A 484 -18.82 -2.14 -3.87
N GLU A 485 -19.20 -2.92 -4.88
CA GLU A 485 -20.03 -2.41 -5.99
C GLU A 485 -21.36 -1.85 -5.47
N LYS A 486 -21.81 -2.35 -4.31
CA LYS A 486 -23.00 -1.90 -3.62
C LYS A 486 -22.67 -1.68 -2.15
N VAL A 487 -22.89 -0.45 -1.71
CA VAL A 487 -22.92 -0.08 -0.29
C VAL A 487 -24.35 0.39 0.00
N VAL A 488 -24.88 0.03 1.17
CA VAL A 488 -26.18 0.51 1.63
C VAL A 488 -25.97 1.52 2.76
N CYS A 489 -26.85 2.50 2.86
CA CYS A 489 -26.80 3.54 3.88
C CYS A 489 -27.04 2.94 5.26
N ALA A 490 -26.19 3.24 6.25
CA ALA A 490 -26.37 2.75 7.62
C ALA A 490 -27.61 3.30 8.34
N GLU A 491 -28.12 4.47 7.92
CA GLU A 491 -29.29 5.11 8.53
C GLU A 491 -30.63 4.65 7.92
N CYS A 492 -30.74 4.47 6.60
CA CYS A 492 -31.99 4.04 5.93
C CYS A 492 -31.96 2.69 5.21
N GLY A 493 -30.80 2.03 5.11
CA GLY A 493 -30.65 0.79 4.36
C GLY A 493 -30.76 0.92 2.83
N ARG A 494 -31.01 2.13 2.29
CA ARG A 494 -31.08 2.34 0.83
C ARG A 494 -29.71 2.17 0.18
N PRO A 495 -29.63 1.65 -1.06
CA PRO A 495 -28.37 1.60 -1.80
C PRO A 495 -27.80 3.01 -1.98
N MET A 496 -26.52 3.17 -1.71
CA MET A 496 -25.79 4.41 -1.94
C MET A 496 -25.30 4.45 -3.39
N GLU A 497 -25.37 5.64 -3.99
CA GLU A 497 -24.83 5.88 -5.32
C GLU A 497 -23.31 6.06 -5.26
N LYS A 498 -22.60 5.46 -6.23
CA LYS A 498 -21.15 5.55 -6.35
C LYS A 498 -20.77 6.74 -7.24
N TYR A 499 -20.06 7.71 -6.67
CA TYR A 499 -19.50 8.86 -7.38
C TYR A 499 -17.98 8.90 -7.25
N PHE A 500 -17.30 9.31 -8.32
CA PHE A 500 -15.88 9.64 -8.25
C PHE A 500 -15.72 11.09 -7.82
N MET A 501 -14.90 11.32 -6.79
CA MET A 501 -14.62 12.65 -6.27
C MET A 501 -13.17 13.03 -6.53
N TYR A 502 -12.98 14.12 -7.27
CA TYR A 502 -11.69 14.77 -7.41
C TYR A 502 -11.62 15.91 -6.41
N ARG A 503 -10.67 15.85 -5.47
CA ARG A 503 -10.42 16.91 -4.50
C ARG A 503 -8.99 17.43 -4.71
N CYS A 504 -8.87 18.72 -4.94
CA CYS A 504 -7.59 19.42 -4.91
C CYS A 504 -7.42 19.97 -3.49
N CYS A 505 -6.52 19.38 -2.71
CA CYS A 505 -6.19 19.88 -1.37
C CYS A 505 -4.94 20.75 -1.46
N THR A 506 -5.01 21.92 -0.83
CA THR A 506 -3.84 22.73 -0.46
C THR A 506 -3.57 22.44 1.01
N ASP A 507 -3.13 21.23 1.34
CA ASP A 507 -2.64 20.97 2.70
C ASP A 507 -1.27 21.63 2.88
#